data_AF-A0A3R7N6Y9-F1
#
_entry.id   AF-A0A3R7N6Y9-F1
#
_cell.length_a   1.000
_cell.length_b   1.000
_cell.length_c   1.000
_cell.angle_alpha   90.00
_cell.angle_beta   90.00
_cell.angle_gamma   90.00
#
_symmetry.space_group_name_H-M   'P 1'
#
loop_
_entity.id
_entity.type
_entity.pdbx_description
1 polymer ?
#
loop_
_entity_poly.entity_id
_entity_poly.type
_entity_poly.pdbx_seq_one_letter_code
_entity_poly.pdbx_strand_id
1 'polypeptide(L)'
;MAIRRLATQCVSRLTTSSRLHQPMQQQRCFFMFSASRLGSFKYRHTRTIPEDAVNPLATPTKIDAGTLHIVSVPIGNLKDFSIRALDVLQQVDYIVTTDRPATKTLLDLVHIEAQGRLIHYSRSNRTASKDKLVELLRGGRSMALVCTSGTPCVGDVGSELIREMQSEGVRVSAVPGPCALMCALAVSGVTFSPYESDTPLSTSTSISTSTHAKLSSLTSLHSLRDGSFFFGNMLPESHGARLRILRNVVREANHPCVFYEIPRRLLPVLQDVALVLPRRRVVVAHELTKMNESLHADTADKLLAFYSRQEAYMMLKKGQLVLIIDGPDASETLEHLRREAEKRRRLRRSIAELVGEGRDGGDSGKQVVKPKIQSRRKLLRRKRCQRLIMKIEKEQEKIRMAMKINHTDASKL
;
A
#
# COMPACT_ATOMS: atom_id res chain seq x y z
N MET A 1 15.08 -12.13 55.17
CA MET A 1 16.19 -12.19 56.16
C MET A 1 17.22 -13.19 55.64
N ALA A 2 18.28 -12.72 54.98
CA ALA A 2 19.65 -12.59 55.53
C ALA A 2 20.33 -13.97 55.72
N ILE A 3 21.16 -14.43 54.78
CA ILE A 3 22.63 -14.21 54.67
C ILE A 3 23.49 -15.11 55.61
N ARG A 4 24.54 -15.71 55.01
CA ARG A 4 25.87 -16.16 55.53
C ARG A 4 26.07 -17.60 56.02
N ARG A 5 27.03 -18.29 55.34
CA ARG A 5 28.34 -18.87 55.82
C ARG A 5 28.86 -19.81 54.70
N LEU A 6 29.91 -19.54 53.90
CA LEU A 6 31.37 -19.47 54.15
C LEU A 6 31.86 -20.48 55.20
N ALA A 7 32.95 -21.23 55.10
CA ALA A 7 33.90 -21.68 54.07
C ALA A 7 35.03 -22.37 54.86
N THR A 8 35.60 -23.50 54.41
CA THR A 8 36.99 -23.93 54.76
C THR A 8 37.32 -25.23 54.00
N GLN A 9 38.27 -25.19 53.06
CA GLN A 9 39.70 -25.57 53.19
C GLN A 9 39.97 -27.08 53.16
N CYS A 10 40.70 -27.54 52.12
CA CYS A 10 42.01 -28.16 52.35
C CYS A 10 42.84 -28.23 51.06
N VAL A 11 44.15 -28.04 51.25
CA VAL A 11 45.23 -27.83 50.28
C VAL A 11 46.14 -29.07 50.29
N SER A 12 46.71 -29.49 49.16
CA SER A 12 48.14 -29.87 48.99
C SER A 12 48.38 -30.54 47.61
N ARG A 13 49.24 -29.95 46.75
CA ARG A 13 50.67 -30.29 46.45
C ARG A 13 50.80 -31.51 45.51
N LEU A 14 51.64 -31.60 44.47
CA LEU A 14 52.80 -30.84 43.95
C LEU A 14 53.08 -31.24 42.47
N THR A 15 53.40 -30.23 41.67
CA THR A 15 54.30 -30.13 40.49
C THR A 15 54.97 -31.35 39.82
N THR A 16 54.96 -31.40 38.48
CA THR A 16 56.18 -31.29 37.60
C THR A 16 55.82 -31.20 36.08
N SER A 17 56.42 -30.21 35.38
CA SER A 17 56.99 -30.19 34.00
C SER A 17 56.24 -30.90 32.85
N SER A 18 55.96 -30.37 31.65
CA SER A 18 56.61 -29.36 30.77
C SER A 18 55.66 -28.98 29.61
N ARG A 19 56.00 -27.89 28.92
CA ARG A 19 55.21 -27.14 27.90
C ARG A 19 54.91 -27.92 26.62
N LEU A 20 53.74 -27.67 26.00
CA LEU A 20 53.53 -27.41 24.57
C LEU A 20 52.12 -26.77 24.35
N HIS A 21 51.92 -26.16 23.18
CA HIS A 21 51.09 -24.98 22.86
C HIS A 21 49.54 -25.11 22.77
N GLN A 22 48.86 -24.01 23.17
CA GLN A 22 47.62 -23.37 22.61
C GLN A 22 46.23 -24.04 22.75
N PRO A 23 45.09 -23.30 22.59
CA PRO A 23 44.64 -22.09 23.30
C PRO A 23 43.16 -22.19 23.79
N MET A 24 42.74 -21.18 24.57
CA MET A 24 41.43 -20.97 25.21
C MET A 24 40.18 -21.29 24.35
N GLN A 25 39.34 -22.22 24.81
CA GLN A 25 37.92 -22.27 24.44
C GLN A 25 37.14 -21.25 25.27
N GLN A 26 36.76 -20.14 24.64
CA GLN A 26 35.73 -19.23 25.16
C GLN A 26 34.36 -19.92 25.11
N GLN A 27 33.74 -20.04 26.28
CA GLN A 27 32.33 -20.39 26.43
C GLN A 27 31.48 -19.36 25.67
N ARG A 28 30.79 -19.81 24.62
CA ARG A 28 29.72 -19.05 23.98
C ARG A 28 28.44 -19.21 24.79
N CYS A 29 28.05 -18.16 25.50
CA CYS A 29 26.68 -17.99 25.97
C CYS A 29 25.74 -18.06 24.75
N PHE A 30 24.97 -19.14 24.67
CA PHE A 30 23.85 -19.25 23.74
C PHE A 30 22.75 -18.27 24.20
N PHE A 31 22.78 -17.06 23.67
CA PHE A 31 21.57 -16.24 23.61
C PHE A 31 20.59 -16.96 22.68
N MET A 32 19.58 -17.63 23.24
CA MET A 32 18.40 -18.02 22.49
C MET A 32 17.67 -16.74 22.07
N PHE A 33 18.05 -16.19 20.92
CA PHE A 33 17.16 -15.32 20.17
C PHE A 33 16.01 -16.19 19.68
N SER A 34 14.87 -16.15 20.37
CA SER A 34 13.60 -16.61 19.83
C SER A 34 13.32 -15.79 18.56
N ALA A 35 13.68 -16.33 17.40
CA ALA A 35 13.27 -15.78 16.13
C ALA A 35 11.74 -15.73 16.11
N SER A 36 11.17 -14.52 16.02
CA SER A 36 9.77 -14.32 15.71
C SER A 36 9.51 -15.01 14.38
N ARG A 37 8.91 -16.20 14.43
CA ARG A 37 8.47 -16.90 13.22
C ARG A 37 7.42 -16.00 12.57
N LEU A 38 7.78 -15.28 11.51
CA LEU A 38 6.78 -14.85 10.54
C LEU A 38 6.06 -16.13 10.10
N GLY A 39 4.84 -16.31 10.59
CA GLY A 39 4.08 -17.54 10.39
C GLY A 39 3.98 -17.88 8.91
N SER A 40 4.21 -19.15 8.56
CA SER A 40 3.93 -19.63 7.21
C SER A 40 2.44 -19.43 6.93
N PHE A 41 2.12 -18.54 6.00
CA PHE A 41 0.76 -18.24 5.59
C PHE A 41 0.13 -19.50 4.97
N LYS A 42 -0.79 -20.15 5.70
CA LYS A 42 -1.57 -21.30 5.21
C LYS A 42 -2.95 -20.82 4.72
N TYR A 43 -3.01 -20.28 3.51
CA TYR A 43 -4.28 -20.29 2.78
C TYR A 43 -4.51 -21.73 2.33
N ARG A 44 -5.66 -22.32 2.67
CA ARG A 44 -5.94 -23.70 2.22
C ARG A 44 -6.07 -23.73 0.70
N HIS A 45 -5.44 -24.72 0.09
CA HIS A 45 -5.68 -25.15 -1.29
C HIS A 45 -7.10 -25.73 -1.37
N THR A 46 -7.94 -25.14 -2.22
CA THR A 46 -9.25 -25.65 -2.68
C THR A 46 -10.34 -25.73 -1.59
N ARG A 47 -11.24 -24.73 -1.59
CA ARG A 47 -12.42 -24.67 -0.72
C ARG A 47 -13.65 -25.35 -1.32
N THR A 48 -13.71 -25.42 -2.64
CA THR A 48 -14.78 -26.08 -3.40
C THR A 48 -14.53 -27.58 -3.42
N ILE A 49 -15.41 -28.34 -2.78
CA ILE A 49 -15.49 -29.78 -3.00
C ILE A 49 -16.31 -30.06 -4.26
N PRO A 50 -16.14 -31.22 -4.93
CA PRO A 50 -16.92 -31.55 -6.12
C PRO A 50 -18.44 -31.43 -5.92
N GLU A 51 -18.92 -31.68 -4.71
CA GLU A 51 -20.33 -31.51 -4.31
C GLU A 51 -20.82 -30.06 -4.43
N ASP A 52 -19.96 -29.07 -4.16
CA ASP A 52 -20.29 -27.64 -4.30
C ASP A 52 -20.48 -27.24 -5.77
N ALA A 53 -19.89 -27.99 -6.71
CA ALA A 53 -20.01 -27.72 -8.14
C ALA A 53 -21.36 -28.17 -8.72
N VAL A 54 -22.09 -29.06 -8.02
CA VAL A 54 -23.36 -29.62 -8.49
C VAL A 54 -24.51 -28.64 -8.29
N ASN A 55 -24.53 -27.91 -7.16
CA ASN A 55 -25.53 -26.86 -6.91
C ASN A 55 -24.95 -25.68 -6.09
N PRO A 56 -24.13 -24.82 -6.71
CA PRO A 56 -23.34 -23.81 -6.00
C PRO A 56 -24.16 -22.67 -5.38
N LEU A 57 -25.44 -22.53 -5.73
CA LEU A 57 -26.30 -21.43 -5.29
C LEU A 57 -27.37 -21.85 -4.28
N ALA A 58 -27.76 -23.13 -4.25
CA ALA A 58 -28.78 -23.61 -3.32
C ALA A 58 -28.19 -24.31 -2.08
N THR A 59 -27.00 -24.89 -2.19
CA THR A 59 -26.32 -25.51 -1.05
C THR A 59 -25.63 -24.43 -0.22
N PRO A 60 -25.95 -24.29 1.09
CA PRO A 60 -25.29 -23.31 1.94
C PRO A 60 -23.78 -23.55 2.01
N THR A 61 -23.02 -22.47 1.97
CA THR A 61 -21.56 -22.52 2.06
C THR A 61 -21.11 -23.18 3.37
N LYS A 62 -20.32 -24.25 3.30
CA LYS A 62 -19.73 -24.87 4.49
C LYS A 62 -18.68 -23.95 5.11
N ILE A 63 -18.90 -23.55 6.38
CA ILE A 63 -17.92 -22.78 7.14
C ILE A 63 -16.83 -23.68 7.73
N ASP A 64 -15.65 -23.09 7.93
CA ASP A 64 -14.50 -23.81 8.45
C ASP A 64 -14.33 -23.51 9.94
N ALA A 65 -14.22 -24.54 10.77
CA ALA A 65 -13.96 -24.39 12.19
C ALA A 65 -12.63 -23.66 12.45
N GLY A 66 -12.55 -22.93 13.58
CA GLY A 66 -11.33 -22.21 13.99
C GLY A 66 -10.84 -21.15 12.99
N THR A 67 -11.73 -20.64 12.13
CA THR A 67 -11.38 -19.71 11.05
C THR A 67 -12.00 -18.34 11.28
N LEU A 68 -11.22 -17.28 11.02
CA LEU A 68 -11.70 -15.91 10.92
C LEU A 68 -12.05 -15.58 9.46
N HIS A 69 -13.33 -15.40 9.17
CA HIS A 69 -13.84 -15.02 7.87
C HIS A 69 -13.92 -13.49 7.74
N ILE A 70 -13.28 -12.91 6.72
CA ILE A 70 -13.37 -11.48 6.43
C ILE A 70 -14.54 -11.29 5.47
N VAL A 71 -15.66 -10.77 5.98
CA VAL A 71 -16.92 -10.74 5.24
C VAL A 71 -17.25 -9.33 4.76
N SER A 72 -17.32 -9.18 3.44
CA SER A 72 -17.76 -7.93 2.83
C SER A 72 -19.27 -7.77 2.99
N VAL A 73 -19.69 -6.58 3.40
CA VAL A 73 -21.10 -6.21 3.61
C VAL A 73 -21.51 -5.09 2.64
N PRO A 74 -22.82 -4.87 2.40
CA PRO A 74 -23.31 -3.79 1.55
C PRO A 74 -22.74 -2.39 1.87
N ILE A 75 -22.66 -1.55 0.84
CA ILE A 75 -22.28 -0.13 0.95
C ILE A 75 -23.48 0.83 0.91
N GLY A 76 -24.69 0.30 0.78
CA GLY A 76 -25.92 1.10 0.71
C GLY A 76 -27.16 0.29 0.34
N ASN A 77 -27.02 -0.71 -0.52
CA ASN A 77 -28.13 -1.56 -0.97
C ASN A 77 -28.04 -2.98 -0.40
N LEU A 78 -29.07 -3.42 0.32
CA LEU A 78 -29.10 -4.76 0.92
C LEU A 78 -28.97 -5.89 -0.11
N LYS A 79 -29.38 -5.66 -1.37
CA LYS A 79 -29.25 -6.65 -2.45
C LYS A 79 -27.79 -6.89 -2.87
N ASP A 80 -26.84 -6.09 -2.40
CA ASP A 80 -25.43 -6.25 -2.70
C ASP A 80 -24.75 -7.32 -1.83
N PHE A 81 -25.47 -7.91 -0.87
CA PHE A 81 -24.97 -9.09 -0.17
C PHE A 81 -24.70 -10.22 -1.16
N SER A 82 -23.52 -10.84 -1.06
CA SER A 82 -23.32 -12.13 -1.70
C SER A 82 -24.05 -13.21 -0.90
N ILE A 83 -24.57 -14.23 -1.59
CA ILE A 83 -25.21 -15.40 -0.96
C ILE A 83 -24.25 -16.00 0.08
N ARG A 84 -22.96 -16.10 -0.27
CA ARG A 84 -21.91 -16.59 0.63
C ARG A 84 -21.72 -15.73 1.89
N ALA A 85 -21.89 -14.42 1.80
CA ALA A 85 -21.80 -13.56 2.97
C ALA A 85 -22.96 -13.86 3.94
N LEU A 86 -24.17 -14.05 3.43
CA LEU A 86 -25.34 -14.43 4.23
C LEU A 86 -25.13 -15.79 4.90
N ASP A 87 -24.71 -16.81 4.14
CA ASP A 87 -24.42 -18.16 4.66
C ASP A 87 -23.42 -18.12 5.82
N VAL A 88 -22.32 -17.39 5.63
CA VAL A 88 -21.25 -17.29 6.63
C VAL A 88 -21.75 -16.56 7.88
N LEU A 89 -22.43 -15.43 7.73
CA LEU A 89 -22.95 -14.66 8.86
C LEU A 89 -24.03 -15.44 9.64
N GLN A 90 -24.82 -16.27 8.97
CA GLN A 90 -25.79 -17.15 9.62
C GLN A 90 -25.11 -18.22 10.47
N GLN A 91 -24.03 -18.83 9.97
CA GLN A 91 -23.43 -20.03 10.58
C GLN A 91 -22.33 -19.76 11.61
N VAL A 92 -21.61 -18.63 11.55
CA VAL A 92 -20.44 -18.40 12.44
C VAL A 92 -20.83 -18.28 13.92
N ASP A 93 -19.99 -18.74 14.85
CA ASP A 93 -20.27 -18.61 16.28
C ASP A 93 -20.30 -17.14 16.73
N TYR A 94 -19.36 -16.32 16.24
CA TYR A 94 -19.26 -14.91 16.62
C TYR A 94 -19.05 -13.97 15.42
N ILE A 95 -19.52 -12.73 15.56
CA ILE A 95 -19.33 -11.66 14.58
C ILE A 95 -18.53 -10.54 15.25
N VAL A 96 -17.28 -10.38 14.82
CA VAL A 96 -16.39 -9.28 15.20
C VAL A 96 -16.75 -8.06 14.36
N THR A 97 -17.01 -6.92 15.00
CA THR A 97 -17.42 -5.69 14.32
C THR A 97 -16.78 -4.44 14.92
N THR A 98 -16.56 -3.45 14.06
CA THR A 98 -16.11 -2.10 14.43
C THR A 98 -17.25 -1.20 14.92
N ASP A 99 -18.50 -1.53 14.57
CA ASP A 99 -19.68 -0.75 14.90
C ASP A 99 -20.85 -1.69 15.23
N ARG A 100 -21.10 -1.87 16.52
CA ARG A 100 -22.15 -2.77 17.03
C ARG A 100 -23.56 -2.31 16.62
N PRO A 101 -23.97 -1.05 16.86
CA PRO A 101 -25.29 -0.58 16.42
C PRO A 101 -25.54 -0.74 14.92
N ALA A 102 -24.58 -0.37 14.07
CA ALA A 102 -24.73 -0.48 12.62
C ALA A 102 -24.83 -1.94 12.18
N THR A 103 -23.98 -2.81 12.73
CA THR A 103 -23.99 -4.24 12.40
C THR A 103 -25.26 -4.92 12.88
N LYS A 104 -25.75 -4.60 14.08
CA LYS A 104 -27.03 -5.12 14.57
C LYS A 104 -28.16 -4.76 13.62
N THR A 105 -28.25 -3.48 13.23
CA THR A 105 -29.26 -3.01 12.28
C THR A 105 -29.18 -3.76 10.95
N LEU A 106 -27.97 -3.97 10.43
CA LEU A 106 -27.74 -4.72 9.20
C LEU A 106 -28.20 -6.17 9.30
N LEU A 107 -27.88 -6.86 10.39
CA LEU A 107 -28.26 -8.26 10.63
C LEU A 107 -29.78 -8.40 10.83
N ASP A 108 -30.41 -7.46 11.54
CA ASP A 108 -31.86 -7.42 11.73
C ASP A 108 -32.59 -7.33 10.37
N LEU A 109 -32.09 -6.51 9.43
CA LEU A 109 -32.65 -6.33 8.07
C LEU A 109 -32.58 -7.59 7.19
N VAL A 110 -31.64 -8.51 7.48
CA VAL A 110 -31.49 -9.77 6.76
C VAL A 110 -31.86 -10.99 7.61
N HIS A 111 -32.54 -10.76 8.74
CA HIS A 111 -33.04 -11.79 9.65
C HIS A 111 -31.96 -12.75 10.19
N ILE A 112 -30.78 -12.22 10.53
CA ILE A 112 -29.70 -12.97 11.18
C ILE A 112 -29.63 -12.60 12.65
N GLU A 113 -29.69 -13.60 13.53
CA GLU A 113 -29.65 -13.36 14.99
C GLU A 113 -28.29 -12.82 15.44
N ALA A 114 -28.31 -11.62 16.05
CA ALA A 114 -27.11 -10.96 16.58
C ALA A 114 -26.87 -11.18 18.09
N GLN A 115 -27.89 -11.62 18.83
CA GLN A 115 -27.87 -11.66 20.29
C GLN A 115 -26.79 -12.61 20.79
N GLY A 116 -25.93 -12.13 21.71
CA GLY A 116 -24.82 -12.93 22.26
C GLY A 116 -23.65 -13.21 21.30
N ARG A 117 -23.77 -12.88 20.01
CA ARG A 117 -22.78 -13.22 18.97
C ARG A 117 -21.85 -12.07 18.59
N LEU A 118 -22.22 -10.81 18.86
CA LEU A 118 -21.41 -9.66 18.49
C LEU A 118 -20.20 -9.47 19.42
N ILE A 119 -19.01 -9.26 18.88
CA ILE A 119 -17.80 -8.86 19.60
C ILE A 119 -17.30 -7.51 19.03
N HIS A 120 -17.15 -6.50 19.87
CA HIS A 120 -16.66 -5.19 19.43
C HIS A 120 -15.13 -5.16 19.34
N TYR A 121 -14.60 -4.69 18.20
CA TYR A 121 -13.17 -4.49 17.96
C TYR A 121 -12.87 -3.03 17.61
N SER A 122 -11.91 -2.43 18.32
CA SER A 122 -11.37 -1.10 18.05
C SER A 122 -9.88 -1.08 18.34
N ARG A 123 -9.20 -0.01 17.89
CA ARG A 123 -7.77 0.18 18.21
C ARG A 123 -7.51 0.30 19.71
N SER A 124 -8.45 0.85 20.47
CA SER A 124 -8.32 1.05 21.91
C SER A 124 -8.38 -0.24 22.73
N ASN A 125 -9.16 -1.24 22.29
CA ASN A 125 -9.31 -2.53 22.98
C ASN A 125 -8.52 -3.67 22.32
N ARG A 126 -7.68 -3.37 21.33
CA ARG A 126 -7.01 -4.32 20.44
C ARG A 126 -6.37 -5.49 21.18
N THR A 127 -5.52 -5.22 22.19
CA THR A 127 -4.77 -6.28 22.90
C THR A 127 -5.70 -7.24 23.63
N ALA A 128 -6.66 -6.71 24.40
CA ALA A 128 -7.63 -7.54 25.13
C ALA A 128 -8.54 -8.34 24.19
N SER A 129 -8.96 -7.72 23.08
CA SER A 129 -9.74 -8.41 22.05
C SER A 129 -8.94 -9.51 21.37
N LYS A 130 -7.65 -9.27 21.04
CA LYS A 130 -6.79 -10.27 20.39
C LYS A 130 -6.75 -11.57 21.16
N ASP A 131 -6.39 -11.53 22.44
CA ASP A 131 -6.16 -12.75 23.23
C ASP A 131 -7.44 -13.59 23.34
N LYS A 132 -8.58 -12.93 23.61
CA LYS A 132 -9.90 -13.57 23.63
C LYS A 132 -10.28 -14.20 22.29
N LEU A 133 -10.04 -13.51 21.18
CA LEU A 133 -10.38 -14.01 19.84
C LEU A 133 -9.53 -15.22 19.47
N VAL A 134 -8.22 -15.19 19.79
CA VAL A 134 -7.31 -16.31 19.55
C VAL A 134 -7.72 -17.54 20.34
N GLU A 135 -8.07 -17.36 21.62
CA GLU A 135 -8.54 -18.45 22.48
C GLU A 135 -9.77 -19.14 21.91
N LEU A 136 -10.79 -18.35 21.54
CA LEU A 136 -12.04 -18.87 20.95
C LEU A 136 -11.78 -19.59 19.61
N LEU A 137 -10.96 -19.02 18.73
CA LEU A 137 -10.62 -19.61 17.43
C LEU A 137 -9.82 -20.91 17.60
N ARG A 138 -8.89 -20.98 18.57
CA ARG A 138 -8.17 -22.22 18.92
C ARG A 138 -9.09 -23.28 19.52
N GLY A 139 -10.14 -22.86 20.23
CA GLY A 139 -11.23 -23.72 20.68
C GLY A 139 -12.14 -24.24 19.56
N GLY A 140 -11.83 -23.96 18.29
CA GLY A 140 -12.59 -24.42 17.13
C GLY A 140 -13.77 -23.53 16.75
N ARG A 141 -14.02 -22.44 17.48
CA ARG A 141 -15.09 -21.49 17.14
C ARG A 141 -14.78 -20.79 15.83
N SER A 142 -15.82 -20.51 15.07
CA SER A 142 -15.80 -19.81 13.81
C SER A 142 -16.20 -18.34 14.02
N MET A 143 -15.60 -17.43 13.26
CA MET A 143 -15.87 -16.01 13.41
C MET A 143 -15.97 -15.30 12.08
N ALA A 144 -16.78 -14.24 12.00
CA ALA A 144 -16.77 -13.28 10.89
C ALA A 144 -16.27 -11.91 11.37
N LEU A 145 -15.35 -11.28 10.65
CA LEU A 145 -15.03 -9.86 10.79
C LEU A 145 -15.83 -9.09 9.75
N VAL A 146 -16.60 -8.10 10.21
CA VAL A 146 -17.32 -7.13 9.38
C VAL A 146 -16.91 -5.71 9.77
N CYS A 147 -17.02 -4.79 8.81
CA CYS A 147 -16.92 -3.34 9.05
C CYS A 147 -18.32 -2.71 8.95
N THR A 148 -18.39 -1.39 9.12
CA THR A 148 -19.66 -0.65 9.02
C THR A 148 -20.29 -0.77 7.62
N SER A 149 -19.47 -0.79 6.56
CA SER A 149 -19.94 -0.92 5.17
C SER A 149 -18.79 -1.33 4.25
N GLY A 150 -19.05 -2.21 3.28
CA GLY A 150 -18.07 -2.62 2.28
C GLY A 150 -17.16 -3.75 2.73
N THR A 151 -15.92 -3.73 2.24
CA THR A 151 -14.93 -4.79 2.49
C THR A 151 -14.05 -4.42 3.69
N PRO A 152 -14.04 -5.23 4.78
CA PRO A 152 -13.17 -4.95 5.92
C PRO A 152 -11.70 -4.89 5.51
N CYS A 153 -10.92 -4.08 6.21
CA CYS A 153 -9.49 -3.83 5.95
C CYS A 153 -9.18 -2.99 4.69
N VAL A 154 -10.18 -2.59 3.90
CA VAL A 154 -10.00 -1.65 2.77
C VAL A 154 -10.36 -0.24 3.23
N GLY A 155 -9.36 0.53 3.64
CA GLY A 155 -9.55 1.89 4.19
C GLY A 155 -10.04 1.93 5.65
N ASP A 156 -10.43 0.77 6.19
CA ASP A 156 -10.91 0.57 7.55
C ASP A 156 -9.89 -0.11 8.48
N VAL A 157 -10.22 -0.14 9.78
CA VAL A 157 -9.47 -0.90 10.80
C VAL A 157 -9.65 -2.41 10.62
N GLY A 158 -8.68 -3.20 11.08
CA GLY A 158 -8.78 -4.67 11.09
C GLY A 158 -7.58 -5.37 10.44
N SER A 159 -6.81 -4.69 9.59
CA SER A 159 -5.57 -5.26 9.04
C SER A 159 -4.54 -5.57 10.13
N GLU A 160 -4.52 -4.79 11.21
CA GLU A 160 -3.69 -5.08 12.38
C GLU A 160 -4.13 -6.38 13.07
N LEU A 161 -5.46 -6.58 13.25
CA LEU A 161 -6.02 -7.80 13.81
C LEU A 161 -5.70 -9.02 12.94
N ILE A 162 -5.88 -8.90 11.61
CA ILE A 162 -5.55 -9.98 10.68
C ILE A 162 -4.08 -10.39 10.82
N ARG A 163 -3.17 -9.41 10.87
CA ARG A 163 -1.74 -9.69 11.05
C ARG A 163 -1.46 -10.41 12.36
N GLU A 164 -2.12 -10.01 13.44
CA GLU A 164 -2.00 -10.66 14.75
C GLU A 164 -2.53 -12.10 14.71
N MET A 165 -3.71 -12.33 14.14
CA MET A 165 -4.28 -13.68 13.97
C MET A 165 -3.32 -14.57 13.16
N GLN A 166 -2.79 -14.05 12.05
CA GLN A 166 -1.82 -14.78 11.22
C GLN A 166 -0.55 -15.14 12.00
N SER A 167 -0.05 -14.23 12.86
CA SER A 167 1.12 -14.51 13.70
C SER A 167 0.88 -15.62 14.73
N GLU A 168 -0.37 -15.80 15.15
CA GLU A 168 -0.79 -16.85 16.10
C GLU A 168 -1.14 -18.19 15.41
N GLY A 169 -0.95 -18.27 14.09
CA GLY A 169 -1.28 -19.44 13.27
C GLY A 169 -2.78 -19.62 13.01
N VAL A 170 -3.60 -18.60 13.31
CA VAL A 170 -5.04 -18.62 13.07
C VAL A 170 -5.31 -18.51 11.58
N ARG A 171 -6.27 -19.30 11.11
CA ARG A 171 -6.68 -19.29 9.70
C ARG A 171 -7.55 -18.08 9.39
N VAL A 172 -7.24 -17.38 8.30
CA VAL A 172 -8.02 -16.24 7.80
C VAL A 172 -8.53 -16.54 6.38
N SER A 173 -9.82 -16.28 6.13
CA SER A 173 -10.47 -16.54 4.85
C SER A 173 -11.25 -15.32 4.37
N ALA A 174 -11.10 -14.91 3.11
CA ALA A 174 -11.87 -13.81 2.55
C ALA A 174 -13.23 -14.28 1.99
N VAL A 175 -14.28 -13.48 2.23
CA VAL A 175 -15.59 -13.54 1.57
C VAL A 175 -15.77 -12.22 0.78
N PRO A 176 -15.56 -12.26 -0.55
CA PRO A 176 -15.60 -11.07 -1.38
C PRO A 176 -17.03 -10.54 -1.47
N GLY A 177 -17.13 -9.28 -1.86
CA GLY A 177 -18.39 -8.60 -2.01
C GLY A 177 -18.17 -7.11 -2.24
N PRO A 178 -19.11 -6.26 -1.80
CA PRO A 178 -19.14 -4.85 -2.16
C PRO A 178 -17.91 -4.08 -1.67
N CYS A 179 -17.39 -3.23 -2.55
CA CYS A 179 -16.28 -2.33 -2.28
C CYS A 179 -16.53 -1.01 -3.01
N ALA A 180 -16.74 0.09 -2.28
CA ALA A 180 -17.06 1.39 -2.86
C ALA A 180 -15.96 1.89 -3.80
N LEU A 181 -14.69 1.64 -3.44
CA LEU A 181 -13.52 1.92 -4.29
C LEU A 181 -13.63 1.26 -5.67
N MET A 182 -13.91 -0.05 -5.70
CA MET A 182 -14.00 -0.80 -6.96
C MET A 182 -15.24 -0.44 -7.76
N CYS A 183 -16.37 -0.19 -7.08
CA CYS A 183 -17.60 0.26 -7.71
C CYS A 183 -17.40 1.63 -8.40
N ALA A 184 -16.80 2.60 -7.70
CA ALA A 184 -16.48 3.91 -8.25
C ALA A 184 -15.58 3.80 -9.49
N LEU A 185 -14.51 2.98 -9.40
CA LEU A 185 -13.61 2.73 -10.53
C LEU A 185 -14.35 2.16 -11.73
N ALA A 186 -15.22 1.16 -11.52
CA ALA A 186 -15.96 0.51 -12.59
C ALA A 186 -16.93 1.45 -13.33
N VAL A 187 -17.55 2.41 -12.64
CA VAL A 187 -18.49 3.38 -13.26
C VAL A 187 -17.83 4.69 -13.71
N SER A 188 -16.58 4.94 -13.30
CA SER A 188 -15.91 6.23 -13.57
C SER A 188 -15.56 6.49 -15.03
N GLY A 189 -15.45 5.44 -15.85
CA GLY A 189 -14.92 5.54 -17.21
C GLY A 189 -13.48 6.06 -17.23
N VAL A 190 -12.72 5.87 -16.15
CA VAL A 190 -11.29 6.14 -16.10
C VAL A 190 -10.60 4.92 -16.72
N THR A 191 -9.86 5.13 -17.80
CA THR A 191 -9.29 4.07 -18.61
C THR A 191 -7.92 3.68 -18.07
N PHE A 192 -7.78 2.42 -17.64
CA PHE A 192 -6.51 1.87 -17.17
C PHE A 192 -5.77 1.11 -18.28
N SER A 193 -6.38 1.00 -19.47
CA SER A 193 -5.97 0.07 -20.51
C SER A 193 -5.15 0.75 -21.63
N PRO A 194 -4.01 0.18 -22.05
CA PRO A 194 -3.19 0.67 -23.15
C PRO A 194 -3.88 0.49 -24.51
N TYR A 195 -4.91 -0.36 -24.57
CA TYR A 195 -5.64 -0.68 -25.79
C TYR A 195 -6.54 0.47 -26.25
N GLU A 196 -6.74 1.52 -25.44
CA GLU A 196 -7.52 2.71 -25.78
C GLU A 196 -6.64 3.93 -26.11
N SER A 197 -5.34 3.73 -26.40
CA SER A 197 -4.51 4.83 -26.90
C SER A 197 -4.85 5.17 -28.36
N ASP A 198 -5.71 6.18 -28.52
CA ASP A 198 -5.79 7.09 -29.67
C ASP A 198 -5.63 6.44 -31.06
N THR A 199 -6.70 5.79 -31.56
CA THR A 199 -6.95 5.86 -33.00
C THR A 199 -7.86 7.06 -33.23
N PRO A 200 -7.37 8.20 -33.74
CA PRO A 200 -8.27 9.21 -34.27
C PRO A 200 -9.02 8.55 -35.43
N LEU A 201 -10.34 8.45 -35.31
CA LEU A 201 -11.22 8.04 -36.39
C LEU A 201 -10.90 8.94 -37.60
N SER A 202 -10.30 8.33 -38.62
CA SER A 202 -9.94 8.98 -39.86
C SER A 202 -11.19 9.55 -40.52
N THR A 203 -11.35 10.87 -40.50
CA THR A 203 -12.05 11.54 -41.59
C THR A 203 -11.06 11.67 -42.74
N SER A 204 -11.44 11.04 -43.84
CA SER A 204 -10.70 10.92 -45.08
C SER A 204 -10.25 12.28 -45.63
N THR A 205 -8.95 12.56 -45.68
CA THR A 205 -8.36 13.32 -46.78
C THR A 205 -6.87 12.94 -46.94
N SER A 206 -6.52 12.55 -48.15
CA SER A 206 -5.21 12.11 -48.62
C SER A 206 -4.19 13.25 -48.81
N ILE A 207 -2.90 12.87 -48.91
CA ILE A 207 -1.71 13.62 -49.37
C ILE A 207 -0.99 14.38 -48.21
N SER A 208 0.32 14.28 -47.90
CA SER A 208 1.55 13.79 -48.56
C SER A 208 2.69 13.60 -47.53
N THR A 209 3.60 12.68 -47.85
CA THR A 209 5.04 12.57 -47.51
C THR A 209 5.69 13.55 -46.50
N SER A 210 6.21 13.02 -45.38
CA SER A 210 7.63 13.17 -44.95
C SER A 210 7.90 12.48 -43.61
N THR A 211 8.91 11.59 -43.59
CA THR A 211 9.81 11.28 -42.46
C THR A 211 9.28 11.44 -41.03
N HIS A 212 8.56 10.43 -40.52
CA HIS A 212 8.47 10.20 -39.07
C HIS A 212 9.03 8.81 -38.74
N ALA A 213 10.32 8.79 -38.44
CA ALA A 213 10.98 7.63 -37.87
C ALA A 213 10.40 7.34 -36.48
N LYS A 214 9.78 6.16 -36.35
CA LYS A 214 9.62 5.33 -35.13
C LYS A 214 9.61 6.10 -33.80
N LEU A 215 8.43 6.59 -33.42
CA LEU A 215 8.11 6.89 -32.01
C LEU A 215 7.50 5.68 -31.28
N SER A 216 7.74 4.45 -31.76
CA SER A 216 7.15 3.21 -31.24
C SER A 216 7.97 2.55 -30.11
N SER A 217 8.74 3.33 -29.34
CA SER A 217 9.66 2.78 -28.32
C SER A 217 9.79 3.67 -27.06
N LEU A 218 8.76 4.44 -26.71
CA LEU A 218 8.72 5.21 -25.47
C LEU A 218 7.88 4.56 -24.37
N THR A 219 7.18 3.46 -24.68
CA THR A 219 6.27 2.73 -23.78
C THR A 219 6.97 1.86 -22.73
N SER A 220 8.30 1.75 -22.74
CA SER A 220 9.01 0.68 -22.01
C SER A 220 9.74 1.13 -20.74
N LEU A 221 9.41 2.27 -20.11
CA LEU A 221 10.11 2.70 -18.88
C LEU A 221 9.22 3.40 -17.84
N HIS A 222 8.05 2.83 -17.53
CA HIS A 222 7.45 2.98 -16.20
C HIS A 222 7.03 1.59 -15.68
N SER A 223 7.59 1.20 -14.54
CA SER A 223 7.56 -0.17 -14.01
C SER A 223 6.25 -0.58 -13.33
N LEU A 224 5.14 0.10 -13.60
CA LEU A 224 3.80 -0.31 -13.18
C LEU A 224 2.93 -0.37 -14.44
N ARG A 225 2.44 -1.57 -14.74
CA ARG A 225 1.64 -1.86 -15.94
C ARG A 225 0.36 -1.02 -15.97
N ASP A 226 -0.09 -0.68 -17.15
CA ASP A 226 -1.46 -0.90 -17.64
C ASP A 226 -2.38 -1.61 -16.64
N GLY A 227 -3.46 -0.96 -16.21
CA GLY A 227 -4.40 -1.47 -15.20
C GLY A 227 -4.16 -0.92 -13.79
N SER A 228 -3.03 -0.24 -13.55
CA SER A 228 -2.68 0.23 -12.21
C SER A 228 -3.55 1.41 -11.76
N PHE A 229 -3.83 1.46 -10.46
CA PHE A 229 -4.34 2.64 -9.77
C PHE A 229 -3.71 2.72 -8.38
N PHE A 230 -3.69 3.91 -7.81
CA PHE A 230 -3.25 4.14 -6.44
C PHE A 230 -4.44 4.42 -5.55
N PHE A 231 -4.61 3.64 -4.47
CA PHE A 231 -5.59 3.95 -3.44
C PHE A 231 -4.90 4.63 -2.25
N GLY A 232 -5.23 5.90 -2.01
CA GLY A 232 -4.62 6.73 -0.98
C GLY A 232 -5.38 6.79 0.35
N ASN A 233 -6.43 5.97 0.52
CA ASN A 233 -7.40 6.11 1.61
C ASN A 233 -8.00 7.52 1.66
N MET A 234 -7.93 8.24 2.78
CA MET A 234 -8.43 9.61 2.89
C MET A 234 -7.32 10.64 2.68
N LEU A 235 -7.64 11.74 1.99
CA LEU A 235 -6.73 12.88 1.92
C LEU A 235 -6.55 13.53 3.31
N PRO A 236 -5.38 14.15 3.59
CA PRO A 236 -5.16 14.86 4.84
C PRO A 236 -6.14 16.02 5.04
N GLU A 237 -6.58 16.23 6.28
CA GLU A 237 -7.45 17.35 6.67
C GLU A 237 -6.72 18.70 6.55
N SER A 238 -5.46 18.74 7.00
CA SER A 238 -4.63 19.94 6.91
C SER A 238 -4.33 20.29 5.45
N HIS A 239 -4.66 21.51 5.05
CA HIS A 239 -4.39 22.06 3.71
C HIS A 239 -2.92 21.86 3.27
N GLY A 240 -1.95 22.19 4.13
CA GLY A 240 -0.53 22.03 3.80
C GLY A 240 -0.09 20.57 3.61
N ALA A 241 -0.67 19.63 4.37
CA ALA A 241 -0.42 18.21 4.21
C ALA A 241 -1.08 17.66 2.94
N ARG A 242 -2.30 18.10 2.64
CA ARG A 242 -3.03 17.73 1.43
C ARG A 242 -2.30 18.19 0.16
N LEU A 243 -1.88 19.45 0.10
CA LEU A 243 -1.07 19.97 -1.01
C LEU A 243 0.22 19.17 -1.23
N ARG A 244 0.85 18.69 -0.15
CA ARG A 244 2.06 17.86 -0.24
C ARG A 244 1.78 16.51 -0.89
N ILE A 245 0.69 15.84 -0.50
CA ILE A 245 0.27 14.57 -1.11
C ILE A 245 -0.09 14.77 -2.58
N LEU A 246 -0.88 15.82 -2.89
CA LEU A 246 -1.25 16.13 -4.27
C LEU A 246 -0.01 16.40 -5.15
N ARG A 247 0.97 17.16 -4.66
CA ARG A 247 2.19 17.51 -5.42
C ARG A 247 3.19 16.36 -5.55
N ASN A 248 3.39 15.57 -4.49
CA ASN A 248 4.49 14.62 -4.44
C ASN A 248 4.07 13.18 -4.79
N VAL A 249 2.78 12.87 -4.66
CA VAL A 249 2.25 11.52 -4.90
C VAL A 249 1.34 11.54 -6.12
N VAL A 250 0.27 12.35 -6.09
CA VAL A 250 -0.75 12.32 -7.14
C VAL A 250 -0.24 12.89 -8.46
N ARG A 251 0.45 14.04 -8.43
CA ARG A 251 1.04 14.65 -9.64
C ARG A 251 2.08 13.76 -10.30
N GLU A 252 2.89 13.07 -9.51
CA GLU A 252 3.95 12.20 -10.01
C GLU A 252 3.42 10.80 -10.42
N ALA A 253 2.16 10.49 -10.10
CA ALA A 253 1.53 9.24 -10.51
C ALA A 253 1.13 9.29 -11.99
N ASN A 254 1.52 8.25 -12.73
CA ASN A 254 1.11 8.01 -14.11
C ASN A 254 -0.19 7.20 -14.23
N HIS A 255 -0.84 6.94 -13.11
CA HIS A 255 -2.07 6.17 -13.01
C HIS A 255 -3.06 6.90 -12.12
N PRO A 256 -4.37 6.61 -12.25
CA PRO A 256 -5.39 7.26 -11.44
C PRO A 256 -5.17 7.03 -9.94
N CYS A 257 -5.49 8.05 -9.16
CA CYS A 257 -5.41 8.04 -7.71
C CYS A 257 -6.83 8.13 -7.14
N VAL A 258 -7.20 7.17 -6.30
CA VAL A 258 -8.52 7.06 -5.69
C VAL A 258 -8.44 7.30 -4.20
N PHE A 259 -9.42 8.01 -3.68
CA PHE A 259 -9.53 8.39 -2.29
C PHE A 259 -10.96 8.21 -1.79
N TYR A 260 -11.10 7.81 -0.53
CA TYR A 260 -12.32 8.08 0.21
C TYR A 260 -12.32 9.53 0.69
N GLU A 261 -13.49 10.16 0.70
CA GLU A 261 -13.63 11.53 1.18
C GLU A 261 -15.00 11.76 1.83
N ILE A 262 -15.07 12.79 2.67
CA ILE A 262 -16.30 13.19 3.34
C ILE A 262 -16.92 14.35 2.55
N PRO A 263 -18.23 14.33 2.22
CA PRO A 263 -18.86 15.34 1.37
C PRO A 263 -18.64 16.79 1.84
N ARG A 264 -18.68 17.05 3.16
CA ARG A 264 -18.43 18.38 3.74
C ARG A 264 -17.02 18.92 3.49
N ARG A 265 -16.05 18.04 3.19
CA ARG A 265 -14.67 18.39 2.88
C ARG A 265 -14.41 18.54 1.37
N LEU A 266 -15.40 18.26 0.52
CA LEU A 266 -15.18 18.20 -0.93
C LEU A 266 -14.71 19.53 -1.52
N LEU A 267 -15.35 20.66 -1.18
CA LEU A 267 -15.00 21.98 -1.73
C LEU A 267 -13.53 22.37 -1.48
N PRO A 268 -13.00 22.36 -0.24
CA PRO A 268 -11.59 22.69 -0.01
C PRO A 268 -10.62 21.67 -0.64
N VAL A 269 -11.05 20.41 -0.82
CA VAL A 269 -10.26 19.40 -1.55
C VAL A 269 -10.20 19.75 -3.04
N LEU A 270 -11.34 20.06 -3.67
CA LEU A 270 -11.40 20.45 -5.09
C LEU A 270 -10.61 21.73 -5.37
N GLN A 271 -10.63 22.71 -4.46
CA GLN A 271 -9.79 23.91 -4.55
C GLN A 271 -8.30 23.56 -4.60
N ASP A 272 -7.84 22.65 -3.74
CA ASP A 272 -6.45 22.24 -3.71
C ASP A 272 -6.05 21.38 -4.92
N VAL A 273 -6.98 20.56 -5.42
CA VAL A 273 -6.77 19.80 -6.67
C VAL A 273 -6.71 20.76 -7.85
N ALA A 274 -7.59 21.76 -7.95
CA ALA A 274 -7.55 22.76 -9.01
C ALA A 274 -6.23 23.56 -9.01
N LEU A 275 -5.71 23.88 -7.82
CA LEU A 275 -4.44 24.59 -7.66
C LEU A 275 -3.24 23.76 -8.13
N VAL A 276 -3.22 22.45 -7.86
CA VAL A 276 -2.06 21.59 -8.14
C VAL A 276 -2.15 20.88 -9.49
N LEU A 277 -3.35 20.49 -9.90
CA LEU A 277 -3.68 19.59 -10.99
C LEU A 277 -4.86 20.14 -11.84
N PRO A 278 -4.75 21.36 -12.39
CA PRO A 278 -5.89 22.06 -13.03
C PRO A 278 -6.48 21.33 -14.25
N ARG A 279 -5.66 20.52 -14.94
CA ARG A 279 -6.05 19.80 -16.15
C ARG A 279 -6.54 18.38 -15.90
N ARG A 280 -6.27 17.82 -14.71
CA ARG A 280 -6.64 16.44 -14.41
C ARG A 280 -8.16 16.33 -14.34
N ARG A 281 -8.69 15.31 -15.01
CA ARG A 281 -10.07 14.89 -14.84
C ARG A 281 -10.22 14.36 -13.41
N VAL A 282 -11.29 14.80 -12.75
CA VAL A 282 -11.66 14.37 -11.40
C VAL A 282 -13.05 13.76 -11.50
N VAL A 283 -13.25 12.62 -10.86
CA VAL A 283 -14.54 11.95 -10.75
C VAL A 283 -14.96 11.91 -9.29
N VAL A 284 -16.17 12.36 -9.02
CA VAL A 284 -16.80 12.35 -7.71
C VAL A 284 -17.98 11.39 -7.76
N ALA A 285 -17.83 10.25 -7.10
CA ALA A 285 -18.89 9.28 -6.90
C ALA A 285 -19.50 9.45 -5.50
N HIS A 286 -20.78 9.77 -5.42
CA HIS A 286 -21.48 10.07 -4.17
C HIS A 286 -22.61 9.06 -3.95
N GLU A 287 -22.71 8.54 -2.72
CA GLU A 287 -23.80 7.66 -2.29
C GLU A 287 -24.01 6.43 -3.20
N LEU A 288 -22.91 5.83 -3.69
CA LEU A 288 -22.94 4.62 -4.53
C LEU A 288 -23.87 3.54 -3.95
N THR A 289 -24.67 2.93 -4.82
CA THR A 289 -25.71 1.91 -4.58
C THR A 289 -26.96 2.42 -3.84
N LYS A 290 -27.02 3.68 -3.40
CA LYS A 290 -28.15 4.23 -2.64
C LYS A 290 -29.11 4.98 -3.56
N MET A 291 -30.26 5.39 -3.03
CA MET A 291 -31.28 6.13 -3.81
C MET A 291 -30.78 7.43 -4.45
N ASN A 292 -29.82 8.11 -3.81
CA ASN A 292 -29.27 9.38 -4.30
C ASN A 292 -27.88 9.22 -4.91
N GLU A 293 -27.60 8.05 -5.50
CA GLU A 293 -26.35 7.80 -6.21
C GLU A 293 -26.13 8.85 -7.30
N SER A 294 -24.92 9.40 -7.35
CA SER A 294 -24.53 10.34 -8.41
C SER A 294 -23.05 10.23 -8.76
N LEU A 295 -22.74 10.53 -10.01
CA LEU A 295 -21.39 10.54 -10.55
C LEU A 295 -21.18 11.83 -11.33
N HIS A 296 -20.23 12.66 -10.89
CA HIS A 296 -19.86 13.88 -11.59
C HIS A 296 -18.39 13.82 -11.99
N ALA A 297 -18.10 14.08 -13.25
CA ALA A 297 -16.74 14.00 -13.79
C ALA A 297 -16.41 15.25 -14.60
N ASP A 298 -15.43 16.02 -14.16
CA ASP A 298 -14.89 17.16 -14.91
C ASP A 298 -13.54 17.60 -14.31
N THR A 299 -12.99 18.73 -14.72
CA THR A 299 -11.87 19.36 -14.00
C THR A 299 -12.30 19.84 -12.61
N ALA A 300 -11.35 19.89 -11.69
CA ALA A 300 -11.62 20.28 -10.31
C ALA A 300 -12.27 21.67 -10.18
N ASP A 301 -11.92 22.61 -11.05
CA ASP A 301 -12.46 23.98 -11.04
C ASP A 301 -13.94 24.02 -11.45
N LYS A 302 -14.33 23.24 -12.47
CA LYS A 302 -15.73 23.14 -12.89
C LYS A 302 -16.57 22.38 -11.87
N LEU A 303 -16.03 21.32 -11.27
CA LEU A 303 -16.70 20.62 -10.16
C LEU A 303 -16.88 21.55 -8.95
N LEU A 304 -15.88 22.39 -8.65
CA LEU A 304 -15.99 23.39 -7.60
C LEU A 304 -17.12 24.39 -7.90
N ALA A 305 -17.20 24.90 -9.14
CA ALA A 305 -18.29 25.77 -9.58
C ALA A 305 -19.66 25.08 -9.51
N PHE A 306 -19.74 23.79 -9.84
CA PHE A 306 -20.97 23.00 -9.76
C PHE A 306 -21.44 22.85 -8.31
N TYR A 307 -20.58 22.34 -7.42
CA TYR A 307 -20.93 22.09 -6.01
C TYR A 307 -21.09 23.37 -5.16
N SER A 308 -20.67 24.51 -5.67
CA SER A 308 -20.91 25.82 -5.02
C SER A 308 -22.35 26.32 -5.22
N ARG A 309 -23.11 25.75 -6.17
CA ARG A 309 -24.53 26.07 -6.36
C ARG A 309 -25.36 25.51 -5.21
N GLN A 310 -26.42 26.22 -4.83
CA GLN A 310 -27.21 25.87 -3.64
C GLN A 310 -27.81 24.46 -3.70
N GLU A 311 -28.29 24.03 -4.87
CA GLU A 311 -28.90 22.71 -5.07
C GLU A 311 -27.87 21.59 -4.91
N ALA A 312 -26.72 21.72 -5.56
CA ALA A 312 -25.64 20.74 -5.49
C ALA A 312 -24.96 20.72 -4.11
N TYR A 313 -24.88 21.87 -3.43
CA TYR A 313 -24.33 21.96 -2.08
C TYR A 313 -25.14 21.13 -1.06
N MET A 314 -26.44 20.92 -1.28
CA MET A 314 -27.25 20.06 -0.41
C MET A 314 -26.74 18.61 -0.40
N MET A 315 -26.15 18.14 -1.49
CA MET A 315 -25.53 16.81 -1.58
C MET A 315 -24.32 16.68 -0.66
N LEU A 316 -23.66 17.80 -0.31
CA LEU A 316 -22.47 17.83 0.54
C LEU A 316 -22.77 17.85 2.04
N LYS A 317 -24.04 17.93 2.45
CA LYS A 317 -24.42 17.96 3.88
C LYS A 317 -24.20 16.63 4.58
N LYS A 318 -24.37 15.51 3.88
CA LYS A 318 -24.27 14.14 4.40
C LYS A 318 -23.89 13.16 3.30
N GLY A 319 -23.53 11.95 3.70
CA GLY A 319 -23.25 10.83 2.81
C GLY A 319 -21.77 10.46 2.76
N GLN A 320 -21.45 9.57 1.84
CA GLN A 320 -20.12 9.03 1.60
C GLN A 320 -19.72 9.28 0.15
N LEU A 321 -18.41 9.45 -0.07
CA LEU A 321 -17.87 9.86 -1.36
C LEU A 321 -16.58 9.12 -1.68
N VAL A 322 -16.44 8.74 -2.95
CA VAL A 322 -15.19 8.29 -3.53
C VAL A 322 -14.74 9.34 -4.56
N LEU A 323 -13.51 9.81 -4.40
CA LEU A 323 -12.87 10.78 -5.27
C LEU A 323 -11.80 10.08 -6.10
N ILE A 324 -11.88 10.18 -7.43
CA ILE A 324 -10.88 9.67 -8.35
C ILE A 324 -10.24 10.86 -9.05
N ILE A 325 -8.91 10.91 -9.06
CA ILE A 325 -8.13 11.87 -9.82
C ILE A 325 -7.40 11.08 -10.90
N ASP A 326 -7.66 11.41 -12.16
CA ASP A 326 -7.15 10.65 -13.31
C ASP A 326 -5.62 10.78 -13.46
N GLY A 327 -5.04 9.92 -14.30
CA GLY A 327 -3.66 9.99 -14.76
C GLY A 327 -3.36 11.26 -15.58
N PRO A 328 -2.08 11.51 -15.91
CA PRO A 328 -1.70 12.66 -16.72
C PRO A 328 -2.28 12.52 -18.13
N ASP A 329 -2.72 13.64 -18.69
CA ASP A 329 -3.03 13.70 -20.13
C ASP A 329 -1.75 13.55 -20.98
N ALA A 330 -1.91 13.45 -22.30
CA ALA A 330 -0.77 13.33 -23.22
C ALA A 330 0.21 14.51 -23.12
N SER A 331 -0.28 15.73 -22.88
CA SER A 331 0.54 16.93 -22.74
C SER A 331 1.36 16.90 -21.45
N GLU A 332 0.73 16.58 -20.33
CA GLU A 332 1.36 16.49 -19.01
C GLU A 332 2.36 15.33 -18.97
N THR A 333 2.03 14.21 -19.60
CA THR A 333 2.94 13.08 -19.81
C THR A 333 4.18 13.52 -20.58
N LEU A 334 4.02 14.23 -21.70
CA LEU A 334 5.14 14.75 -22.48
C LEU A 334 6.01 15.74 -21.69
N GLU A 335 5.39 16.63 -20.91
CA GLU A 335 6.12 17.53 -20.02
C GLU A 335 6.90 16.77 -18.94
N HIS A 336 6.29 15.74 -18.35
CA HIS A 336 6.96 14.88 -17.37
C HIS A 336 8.18 14.20 -17.98
N LEU A 337 8.03 13.58 -19.15
CA LEU A 337 9.13 12.96 -19.90
C LEU A 337 10.25 13.95 -20.25
N ARG A 338 9.91 15.19 -20.61
CA ARG A 338 10.91 16.25 -20.86
C ARG A 338 11.68 16.61 -19.58
N ARG A 339 10.99 16.76 -18.44
CA ARG A 339 11.63 17.03 -17.13
C ARG A 339 12.53 15.87 -16.71
N GLU A 340 12.08 14.64 -16.85
CA GLU A 340 12.84 13.41 -16.64
C GLU A 340 14.12 13.37 -17.48
N ALA A 341 13.99 13.60 -18.79
CA ALA A 341 15.13 13.62 -19.72
C ALA A 341 16.14 14.70 -19.34
N GLU A 342 15.68 15.89 -18.94
CA GLU A 342 16.56 16.96 -18.49
C GLU A 342 17.28 16.60 -17.18
N LYS A 343 16.57 16.03 -16.20
CA LYS A 343 17.18 15.51 -14.95
C LYS A 343 18.25 14.47 -15.26
N ARG A 344 17.98 13.52 -16.15
CA ARG A 344 18.95 12.49 -16.59
C ARG A 344 20.16 13.12 -17.29
N ARG A 345 19.97 14.12 -18.16
CA ARG A 345 21.07 14.86 -18.81
C ARG A 345 21.93 15.62 -17.79
N ARG A 346 21.32 16.27 -16.80
CA ARG A 346 22.05 16.95 -15.71
C ARG A 346 22.84 15.94 -14.88
N LEU A 347 22.23 14.81 -14.52
CA LEU A 347 22.91 13.75 -13.76
C LEU A 347 24.07 13.13 -14.54
N ARG A 348 23.89 12.84 -15.84
CA ARG A 348 24.98 12.36 -16.70
C ARG A 348 26.13 13.34 -16.80
N ARG A 349 25.86 14.64 -16.93
CA ARG A 349 26.90 15.68 -16.90
C ARG A 349 27.64 15.70 -15.57
N SER A 350 26.92 15.69 -14.45
CA SER A 350 27.54 15.63 -13.13
C SER A 350 28.36 14.35 -12.91
N ILE A 351 27.91 13.20 -13.43
CA ILE A 351 28.68 11.95 -13.39
C ILE A 351 29.91 12.05 -14.27
N ALA A 352 29.81 12.55 -15.51
CA ALA A 352 30.96 12.74 -16.40
C ALA A 352 32.02 13.68 -15.80
N GLU A 353 31.59 14.79 -15.19
CA GLU A 353 32.45 15.72 -14.45
C GLU A 353 33.13 15.05 -13.22
N LEU A 354 32.45 14.10 -12.58
CA LEU A 354 32.96 13.37 -11.40
C LEU A 354 33.87 12.19 -11.77
N VAL A 355 33.60 11.51 -12.89
CA VAL A 355 34.38 10.38 -13.41
C VAL A 355 35.65 10.86 -14.11
N GLY A 356 35.64 12.11 -14.60
CA GLY A 356 36.77 12.70 -15.30
C GLY A 356 36.90 12.13 -16.71
N GLU A 357 37.36 12.96 -17.63
CA GLU A 357 37.75 12.57 -18.99
C GLU A 357 38.65 11.32 -18.95
N GLY A 358 38.06 10.16 -19.23
CA GLY A 358 38.78 8.94 -19.52
C GLY A 358 39.21 8.96 -20.97
N ARG A 359 40.46 9.37 -21.21
CA ARG A 359 41.31 9.13 -22.39
C ARG A 359 40.84 9.72 -23.73
N ASP A 360 41.61 10.69 -24.21
CA ASP A 360 42.15 10.64 -25.58
C ASP A 360 43.67 10.46 -25.49
N GLY A 361 44.18 9.45 -26.19
CA GLY A 361 45.61 9.19 -26.35
C GLY A 361 46.15 9.86 -27.62
N GLY A 362 47.42 10.29 -27.58
CA GLY A 362 48.13 10.78 -28.76
C GLY A 362 49.28 11.74 -28.46
N ASP A 363 50.42 11.16 -28.09
CA ASP A 363 51.81 11.58 -28.35
C ASP A 363 52.41 12.92 -27.87
N SER A 364 53.63 12.78 -27.32
CA SER A 364 54.76 13.69 -27.22
C SER A 364 54.75 14.90 -26.26
N GLY A 365 55.87 15.04 -25.51
CA GLY A 365 56.32 16.31 -24.95
C GLY A 365 56.35 16.40 -23.41
N LYS A 366 57.53 16.18 -22.83
CA LYS A 366 57.84 16.51 -21.43
C LYS A 366 57.56 18.01 -21.17
N GLN A 367 56.53 18.32 -20.38
CA GLN A 367 56.48 19.57 -19.62
C GLN A 367 55.99 19.28 -18.20
N VAL A 368 56.92 19.45 -17.25
CA VAL A 368 56.66 19.41 -15.81
C VAL A 368 55.88 20.69 -15.45
N VAL A 369 54.56 20.59 -15.39
CA VAL A 369 53.70 21.67 -14.88
C VAL A 369 53.74 21.64 -13.35
N LYS A 370 54.30 22.71 -12.76
CA LYS A 370 54.33 22.92 -11.30
C LYS A 370 52.92 22.87 -10.69
N PRO A 371 52.74 22.30 -9.49
CA PRO A 371 51.41 22.17 -8.88
C PRO A 371 50.84 23.55 -8.53
N LYS A 372 49.77 23.96 -9.23
CA LYS A 372 48.97 25.14 -8.85
C LYS A 372 48.35 24.90 -7.47
N ILE A 373 48.63 25.81 -6.54
CA ILE A 373 48.04 25.87 -5.21
C ILE A 373 46.51 25.75 -5.32
N GLN A 374 45.97 24.62 -4.88
CA GLN A 374 44.55 24.36 -4.93
C GLN A 374 43.84 25.29 -3.94
N SER A 375 43.03 26.21 -4.46
CA SER A 375 42.14 27.07 -3.67
C SER A 375 41.43 26.26 -2.57
N ARG A 376 41.53 26.71 -1.31
CA ARG A 376 40.88 26.13 -0.12
C ARG A 376 39.39 25.82 -0.34
N ARG A 377 38.71 26.58 -1.22
CA ARG A 377 37.32 26.31 -1.66
C ARG A 377 37.18 24.99 -2.44
N LYS A 378 38.13 24.64 -3.31
CA LYS A 378 38.12 23.40 -4.11
C LYS A 378 38.31 22.16 -3.24
N LEU A 379 39.22 22.25 -2.25
CA LEU A 379 39.42 21.19 -1.25
C LEU A 379 38.18 20.99 -0.37
N LEU A 380 37.55 22.10 0.09
CA LEU A 380 36.32 22.04 0.87
C LEU A 380 35.14 21.46 0.07
N ARG A 381 35.01 21.83 -1.21
CA ARG A 381 34.02 21.23 -2.11
C ARG A 381 34.24 19.72 -2.26
N ARG A 382 35.49 19.27 -2.44
CA ARG A 382 35.85 17.85 -2.54
C ARG A 382 35.50 17.09 -1.25
N LYS A 383 35.85 17.64 -0.09
CA LYS A 383 35.48 17.05 1.23
C LYS A 383 33.96 16.99 1.44
N ARG A 384 33.23 18.03 1.01
CA ARG A 384 31.76 18.07 1.10
C ARG A 384 31.11 17.04 0.16
N CYS A 385 31.65 16.86 -1.05
CA CYS A 385 31.21 15.84 -2.00
C CYS A 385 31.50 14.42 -1.47
N GLN A 386 32.70 14.17 -0.93
CA GLN A 386 33.03 12.87 -0.32
C GLN A 386 32.09 12.53 0.84
N ARG A 387 31.72 13.50 1.69
CA ARG A 387 30.73 13.28 2.75
C ARG A 387 29.32 12.98 2.21
N LEU A 388 28.94 13.60 1.09
CA LEU A 388 27.65 13.34 0.46
C LEU A 388 27.60 11.95 -0.16
N ILE A 389 28.68 11.55 -0.85
CA ILE A 389 28.85 10.21 -1.42
C ILE A 389 28.79 9.16 -0.30
N MET A 390 29.55 9.32 0.78
CA MET A 390 29.48 8.40 1.93
C MET A 390 28.08 8.33 2.56
N LYS A 391 27.32 9.44 2.59
CA LYS A 391 25.93 9.43 3.07
C LYS A 391 25.01 8.66 2.12
N ILE A 392 25.15 8.87 0.82
CA ILE A 392 24.38 8.15 -0.21
C ILE A 392 24.71 6.66 -0.16
N GLU A 393 26.00 6.30 -0.11
CA GLU A 393 26.45 4.91 0.03
C GLU A 393 25.95 4.27 1.31
N LYS A 394 25.95 4.98 2.44
CA LYS A 394 25.39 4.49 3.71
C LYS A 394 23.88 4.30 3.64
N GLU A 395 23.14 5.19 2.99
CA GLU A 395 21.69 5.03 2.77
C GLU A 395 21.39 3.92 1.76
N GLN A 396 22.17 3.79 0.68
CA GLN A 396 22.06 2.67 -0.25
C GLN A 396 22.42 1.35 0.43
N GLU A 397 23.38 1.32 1.33
CA GLU A 397 23.72 0.12 2.09
C GLU A 397 22.63 -0.21 3.13
N LYS A 398 21.99 0.79 3.75
CA LYS A 398 20.78 0.56 4.56
C LYS A 398 19.63 0.01 3.73
N ILE A 399 19.40 0.54 2.53
CA ILE A 399 18.39 0.03 1.59
C ILE A 399 18.77 -1.40 1.17
N ARG A 400 20.04 -1.67 0.85
CA ARG A 400 20.54 -3.03 0.55
C ARG A 400 20.46 -3.96 1.73
N MET A 401 20.65 -3.51 2.97
CA MET A 401 20.45 -4.33 4.17
C MET A 401 18.97 -4.60 4.40
N ALA A 402 18.11 -3.59 4.23
CA ALA A 402 16.66 -3.75 4.26
C ALA A 402 16.15 -4.68 3.14
N MET A 403 16.80 -4.65 1.97
CA MET A 403 16.54 -5.55 0.85
C MET A 403 17.26 -6.90 0.98
N LYS A 404 18.38 -7.00 1.69
CA LYS A 404 19.06 -8.27 2.00
C LYS A 404 18.36 -9.04 3.10
N ILE A 405 17.65 -8.35 4.00
CA ILE A 405 16.62 -8.93 4.86
C ILE A 405 15.49 -9.56 4.01
N ASN A 406 15.35 -9.16 2.73
CA ASN A 406 14.44 -9.79 1.76
C ASN A 406 15.16 -10.76 0.78
N HIS A 407 16.48 -10.99 0.89
CA HIS A 407 17.18 -11.86 -0.07
C HIS A 407 16.96 -13.35 0.17
N THR A 408 16.37 -13.74 1.31
CA THR A 408 15.83 -15.08 1.49
C THR A 408 14.58 -15.35 0.65
N ASP A 409 13.96 -14.31 0.08
CA ASP A 409 12.78 -14.45 -0.80
C ASP A 409 13.14 -14.42 -2.29
N ALA A 410 14.38 -14.03 -2.65
CA ALA A 410 14.82 -13.88 -4.04
C ALA A 410 15.42 -15.16 -4.67
N SER A 411 15.45 -16.29 -3.96
CA SER A 411 15.81 -17.61 -4.52
C SER A 411 14.58 -18.49 -4.84
N LYS A 412 13.37 -17.93 -4.71
CA LYS A 412 12.09 -18.60 -5.04
C LYS A 412 11.24 -17.85 -6.07
N LEU A 413 11.80 -16.82 -6.70
CA LEU A 413 11.37 -16.22 -7.96
C LEU A 413 12.54 -16.31 -8.92
#